data_AF-A0A6H2HA11-F1
#
_entry.id   AF-A0A6H2HA11-F1
#
_cell.length_a   1.000
_cell.length_b   1.000
_cell.length_c   1.000
_cell.angle_alpha   90.00
_cell.angle_beta   90.00
_cell.angle_gamma   90.00
#
_symmetry.space_group_name_H-M   'P 1'
#
loop_
_entity.id
_entity.type
_entity.pdbx_description
1 polymer ?
#
loop_
_entity_poly.entity_id
_entity_poly.type
_entity_poly.pdbx_seq_one_letter_code
_entity_poly.pdbx_strand_id
1 'polypeptide(L)'
;MNSERRGVTHLRTMAGLVDGRRSRTSYGALLELSMLEMEKQRLTGEVQRAERRCADIHKRIAEIDIKKQRLYNFVEKPAIDSSDAAETNPFPAYAVPLGNVKSRRLSY
;
A
#
# COMPACT_ATOMS: atom_id res chain seq x y z
N MET A 1 9.77 -5.01 12.48
CA MET A 1 10.49 -5.64 11.36
C MET A 1 9.98 -5.02 10.07
N ASN A 2 10.75 -4.11 9.48
CA ASN A 2 10.37 -3.38 8.28
C ASN A 2 10.64 -4.29 7.08
N SER A 3 9.59 -4.89 6.53
CA SER A 3 9.66 -5.59 5.24
C SER A 3 9.82 -4.53 4.15
N GLU A 4 11.06 -4.09 3.95
CA GLU A 4 11.44 -3.27 2.81
C GLU A 4 10.84 -3.89 1.55
N ARG A 5 9.99 -3.09 0.89
CA ARG A 5 9.29 -3.45 -0.33
C ARG A 5 10.36 -3.73 -1.39
N ARG A 6 10.74 -5.00 -1.55
CA ARG A 6 11.55 -5.45 -2.70
C ARG A 6 10.86 -4.94 -3.95
N GLY A 7 11.47 -3.94 -4.58
CA GLY A 7 11.03 -3.43 -5.86
C GLY A 7 11.02 -4.55 -6.90
N VAL A 8 10.21 -4.34 -7.94
CA VAL A 8 10.06 -5.25 -9.11
C VAL A 8 11.41 -5.60 -9.76
N THR A 9 12.46 -4.82 -9.48
CA THR A 9 13.83 -4.98 -9.98
C THR A 9 14.57 -6.23 -9.49
N HIS A 10 14.05 -6.96 -8.50
CA HIS A 10 14.71 -8.15 -7.94
C HIS A 10 13.94 -9.46 -8.21
N LEU A 11 13.26 -9.56 -9.35
CA LEU A 11 12.79 -10.85 -9.85
C LEU A 11 14.02 -11.67 -10.28
N ARG A 12 14.66 -12.35 -9.32
CA ARG A 12 15.69 -13.35 -9.61
C ARG A 12 15.03 -14.45 -10.44
N THR A 13 15.35 -14.49 -11.73
CA THR A 13 14.98 -15.58 -12.62
C THR A 13 15.98 -16.73 -12.48
N MET A 14 15.52 -17.98 -12.53
CA MET A 14 16.43 -19.13 -12.48
C MET A 14 17.26 -19.27 -13.76
N ALA A 15 16.97 -18.48 -14.79
CA ALA A 15 17.68 -18.43 -16.08
C ALA A 15 19.22 -18.29 -15.95
N GLY A 16 19.73 -17.61 -14.91
CA GLY A 16 21.18 -17.48 -14.70
C GLY A 16 21.88 -18.71 -14.10
N LEU A 17 21.13 -19.72 -13.66
CA LEU A 17 21.63 -20.99 -13.10
C LEU A 17 21.57 -22.14 -14.10
N VAL A 18 21.00 -21.91 -15.30
CA VAL A 18 20.86 -22.93 -16.34
C VAL A 18 22.14 -23.01 -17.14
N ASP A 19 22.99 -23.95 -16.76
CA ASP A 19 24.17 -24.31 -17.54
C ASP A 19 23.69 -24.96 -18.85
N GLY A 20 23.75 -24.25 -19.98
CA GLY A 20 23.18 -24.66 -21.28
C GLY A 20 23.71 -25.99 -21.86
N ARG A 21 24.64 -26.63 -21.14
CA ARG A 21 25.12 -27.99 -21.41
C ARG A 21 24.20 -29.07 -20.83
N ARG A 22 23.35 -28.76 -19.85
CA ARG A 22 22.47 -29.74 -19.17
C ARG A 22 21.34 -30.25 -20.06
N SER A 23 20.79 -29.41 -20.94
CA SER A 23 19.69 -29.77 -21.86
C SER A 23 20.08 -30.73 -22.99
N ARG A 24 21.38 -31.07 -23.10
CA ARG A 24 21.90 -31.95 -24.17
C ARG A 24 21.62 -33.43 -23.93
N THR A 25 21.15 -33.79 -22.74
CA THR A 25 20.69 -35.16 -22.43
C THR A 25 19.20 -35.13 -22.12
N SER A 26 18.49 -36.23 -22.40
CA SER A 26 17.06 -36.37 -22.10
C SER A 26 16.76 -36.14 -20.62
N TYR A 27 17.61 -36.66 -19.73
CA TYR A 27 17.50 -36.45 -18.29
C TYR A 27 17.65 -34.96 -17.90
N GLY A 28 18.65 -34.28 -18.45
CA GLY A 28 18.86 -32.86 -18.14
C GLY A 28 17.79 -31.95 -18.72
N ALA A 29 17.20 -32.30 -19.87
CA ALA A 29 16.03 -31.60 -20.41
C ALA A 29 14.80 -31.74 -19.49
N LEU A 30 14.55 -32.93 -18.91
CA LEU A 30 13.45 -33.11 -17.95
C LEU A 30 13.64 -32.30 -16.67
N LEU A 31 14.87 -32.21 -16.16
CA LEU A 31 15.19 -31.36 -15.01
C LEU A 31 14.95 -29.87 -15.32
N GLU A 32 15.37 -29.42 -16.49
CA GLU A 32 15.17 -28.03 -16.92
C GLU A 32 13.67 -27.70 -17.07
N LEU A 33 12.89 -28.59 -17.67
CA LEU A 33 11.43 -28.45 -17.75
C LEU A 33 10.80 -28.33 -16.35
N SER A 34 11.18 -29.19 -15.42
CA SER A 34 10.69 -29.13 -14.04
C SER A 34 11.03 -27.80 -13.37
N MET A 35 12.26 -27.30 -13.55
CA MET A 35 12.68 -26.01 -13.01
C MET A 35 11.88 -24.84 -13.60
N LEU A 36 11.66 -24.84 -14.91
CA LEU A 36 10.86 -23.81 -15.59
C LEU A 36 9.41 -23.82 -15.13
N GLU A 37 8.82 -25.01 -14.92
CA GLU A 37 7.46 -25.13 -14.38
C GLU A 37 7.36 -24.58 -12.95
N MET A 38 8.33 -24.87 -12.09
CA MET A 38 8.39 -24.31 -10.74
C MET A 38 8.50 -22.77 -10.77
N GLU A 39 9.34 -22.22 -11.66
CA GLU A 39 9.48 -20.78 -11.82
C GLU A 39 8.18 -20.15 -12.30
N LYS A 40 7.52 -20.75 -13.29
CA LYS A 40 6.20 -20.32 -13.78
C LYS A 40 5.16 -20.27 -12.66
N GLN A 41 5.08 -21.32 -11.84
CA GLN A 41 4.15 -21.36 -10.71
C GLN A 41 4.44 -20.25 -9.70
N ARG A 42 5.73 -20.04 -9.35
CA ARG A 42 6.15 -18.98 -8.42
C ARG A 42 5.73 -17.60 -8.95
N LEU A 43 6.05 -17.31 -10.20
CA LEU A 43 5.73 -16.02 -10.83
C LEU A 43 4.22 -15.81 -10.94
N THR A 44 3.45 -16.85 -11.23
CA THR A 44 1.98 -16.80 -11.24
C THR A 44 1.43 -16.37 -9.88
N GLY A 45 1.97 -16.92 -8.77
CA GLY A 45 1.60 -16.50 -7.42
C GLY A 45 2.04 -15.07 -7.07
N GLU A 46 3.10 -14.55 -7.70
CA GLU A 46 3.49 -13.14 -7.57
C GLU A 46 2.55 -12.20 -8.32
N VAL A 47 2.12 -12.56 -9.53
CA VAL A 47 1.12 -11.82 -10.31
C VAL A 47 -0.17 -11.69 -9.52
N GLN A 48 -0.71 -12.80 -9.01
CA GLN A 48 -1.94 -12.76 -8.19
C GLN A 48 -1.81 -11.88 -6.95
N ARG A 49 -0.64 -11.89 -6.29
CA ARG A 49 -0.37 -11.00 -5.14
C ARG A 49 -0.23 -9.53 -5.55
N ALA A 50 0.24 -9.25 -6.75
CA ALA A 50 0.32 -7.90 -7.29
C ALA A 50 -1.07 -7.39 -7.66
N GLU A 51 -1.90 -8.21 -8.31
CA GLU A 51 -3.28 -7.87 -8.67
C GLU A 51 -4.13 -7.51 -7.45
N ARG A 52 -4.07 -8.31 -6.39
CA ARG A 52 -4.76 -8.00 -5.12
C ARG A 52 -4.33 -6.64 -4.55
N ARG A 53 -3.02 -6.38 -4.53
CA ARG A 53 -2.48 -5.08 -4.09
C ARG A 53 -2.94 -3.93 -4.98
N CYS A 54 -3.02 -4.12 -6.29
CA CYS A 54 -3.53 -3.11 -7.21
C CYS A 54 -5.02 -2.81 -6.94
N ALA A 55 -5.83 -3.83 -6.68
CA ALA A 55 -7.23 -3.66 -6.31
C ALA A 55 -7.38 -2.83 -5.01
N ASP A 56 -6.58 -3.12 -3.99
CA ASP A 56 -6.57 -2.34 -2.73
C ASP A 56 -6.17 -0.88 -2.95
N ILE A 57 -5.16 -0.65 -3.79
CA ILE A 57 -4.70 0.71 -4.16
C ILE A 57 -5.82 1.46 -4.89
N HIS A 58 -6.46 0.83 -5.88
CA HIS A 58 -7.58 1.44 -6.62
C HIS A 58 -8.75 1.78 -5.70
N LYS A 59 -9.10 0.88 -4.78
CA LYS A 59 -10.12 1.15 -3.76
C LYS A 59 -9.76 2.40 -2.94
N ARG A 60 -8.49 2.51 -2.51
CA ARG A 60 -8.05 3.66 -1.74
C ARG A 60 -8.07 4.96 -2.54
N ILE A 61 -7.76 4.92 -3.83
CA ILE A 61 -7.87 6.08 -4.73
C ILE A 61 -9.34 6.54 -4.79
N ALA A 62 -10.27 5.61 -5.01
CA ALA A 62 -11.70 5.94 -5.04
C ALA A 62 -12.20 6.56 -3.72
N GLU A 63 -11.77 6.04 -2.57
CA GLU A 63 -12.08 6.64 -1.26
C GLU A 63 -11.55 8.07 -1.14
N ILE A 64 -10.35 8.35 -1.66
CA ILE A 64 -9.76 9.68 -1.68
C ILE A 64 -10.59 10.62 -2.54
N ASP A 65 -11.03 10.18 -3.72
CA ASP A 65 -11.81 11.02 -4.62
C ASP A 65 -13.19 11.36 -4.06
N ILE A 66 -13.86 10.40 -3.40
CA ILE A 66 -15.11 10.67 -2.66
C ILE A 66 -14.85 11.71 -1.55
N LYS A 67 -13.75 11.61 -0.81
CA LYS A 67 -13.40 12.58 0.23
C LYS A 67 -13.12 13.96 -0.36
N LYS A 68 -12.42 14.05 -1.49
CA LYS A 68 -12.18 15.31 -2.20
C LYS A 68 -13.50 15.96 -2.62
N GLN A 69 -14.41 15.21 -3.24
CA GLN A 69 -15.72 15.72 -3.62
C GLN A 69 -16.51 16.26 -2.43
N ARG A 70 -16.51 15.56 -1.29
CA ARG A 70 -17.15 16.05 -0.06
C ARG A 70 -16.56 17.37 0.42
N LEU A 71 -15.24 17.51 0.35
CA LEU A 71 -14.56 18.75 0.72
C LEU A 71 -14.85 19.88 -0.26
N TYR A 72 -14.87 19.62 -1.57
CA TYR A 72 -15.27 20.61 -2.58
C TYR A 72 -16.69 21.09 -2.33
N ASN A 73 -17.65 20.19 -2.08
CA ASN A 73 -19.04 20.58 -1.77
C ASN A 73 -19.15 21.42 -0.48
N PHE A 74 -18.26 21.21 0.49
CA PHE A 74 -18.22 22.02 1.71
C PHE A 74 -17.67 23.43 1.45
N VAL A 75 -16.67 23.55 0.58
CA VAL A 75 -16.07 24.84 0.20
C VAL A 75 -16.96 25.62 -0.77
N GLU A 76 -17.61 24.93 -1.71
CA GLU A 76 -18.46 25.55 -2.74
C GLU A 76 -19.83 25.97 -2.23
N LYS A 77 -20.32 25.42 -1.11
CA LYS A 77 -21.50 25.98 -0.44
C LYS A 77 -21.13 27.36 0.11
N PRO A 78 -21.59 28.46 -0.52
CA PRO A 78 -21.45 29.77 0.09
C PRO A 78 -22.28 29.74 1.37
N ALA A 79 -21.81 30.40 2.43
CA ALA A 79 -22.57 30.65 3.64
C ALA A 79 -23.79 31.54 3.33
N ILE A 80 -24.83 30.96 2.72
CA ILE A 80 -26.11 31.64 2.46
C ILE A 80 -26.88 31.83 3.78
N ASP A 81 -26.47 31.17 4.86
CA ASP A 81 -27.09 31.32 6.19
C ASP A 81 -26.33 32.32 7.09
N SER A 82 -25.77 33.39 6.52
CA SER A 82 -25.11 34.47 7.29
C SER A 82 -25.80 35.83 7.14
N SER A 83 -27.13 35.85 7.14
CA SER A 83 -27.90 37.02 7.54
C SER A 83 -29.24 36.57 8.12
N ASP A 84 -29.25 36.24 9.42
CA ASP A 84 -30.35 36.47 10.38
C ASP A 84 -30.23 35.51 11.57
N ALA A 85 -29.36 35.85 12.53
CA ALA A 85 -29.53 35.57 13.96
C ALA A 85 -28.30 36.07 14.71
N ALA A 86 -28.27 37.38 14.97
CA ALA A 86 -27.54 37.89 16.10
C ALA A 86 -28.22 37.37 17.37
N GLU A 87 -27.62 36.37 18.05
CA GLU A 87 -27.80 36.15 19.49
C GLU A 87 -26.74 35.16 20.01
N THR A 88 -25.77 35.74 20.73
CA THR A 88 -24.95 35.17 21.81
C THR A 88 -25.04 33.66 22.07
N ASN A 89 -23.94 32.92 21.87
CA ASN A 89 -23.43 31.96 22.88
C ASN A 89 -21.98 31.51 22.57
N PRO A 90 -21.17 31.25 23.62
CA PRO A 90 -19.72 31.30 23.56
C PRO A 90 -19.09 30.00 23.04
N PHE A 91 -17.96 30.18 22.35
CA PHE A 91 -17.02 29.14 21.89
C PHE A 91 -16.93 27.92 22.83
N PRO A 92 -16.96 26.68 22.33
CA PRO A 92 -16.56 25.55 23.15
C PRO A 92 -15.04 25.63 23.32
N ALA A 93 -14.60 26.04 24.51
CA ALA A 93 -13.23 25.87 24.95
C ALA A 93 -12.88 24.37 24.89
N TYR A 94 -12.10 23.97 23.89
CA TYR A 94 -11.55 22.63 23.81
C TYR A 94 -10.50 22.50 24.93
N ALA A 95 -10.94 22.16 26.13
CA ALA A 95 -10.07 21.85 27.26
C ALA A 95 -9.33 20.56 26.95
N VAL A 96 -8.07 20.69 26.54
CA VAL A 96 -7.14 19.55 26.44
C VAL A 96 -6.88 19.06 27.86
N PRO A 97 -7.22 17.81 28.23
CA PRO A 97 -6.79 17.26 29.51
C PRO A 97 -5.27 17.06 29.43
N LEU A 98 -4.51 17.75 30.29
CA LEU A 98 -3.10 17.45 30.53
C LEU A 98 -2.98 16.06 31.15
N GLY A 99 -2.98 15.04 30.29
CA GLY A 99 -2.64 13.67 30.65
C GLY A 99 -1.14 13.55 30.86
N ASN A 100 -0.74 13.48 32.14
CA ASN A 100 0.58 13.15 32.67
C ASN A 100 1.56 12.49 31.68
N VAL A 101 2.43 13.31 31.07
CA VAL A 101 3.59 12.83 30.30
C VAL A 101 4.60 12.26 31.29
N LYS A 102 4.58 10.94 31.50
CA LYS A 102 5.66 10.24 32.22
C LYS A 102 6.93 10.31 31.35
N SER A 103 7.85 11.20 31.70
CA SER A 103 9.18 11.26 31.10
C SER A 103 9.96 9.99 31.46
N ARG A 104 10.23 9.13 30.48
CA ARG A 104 11.29 8.12 30.61
C ARG A 104 12.61 8.80 30.30
N ARG A 105 13.43 9.01 31.33
CA ARG A 105 14.85 9.37 31.17
C ARG A 105 15.55 8.22 30.44
N LEU A 106 16.16 8.52 29.30
CA LEU A 106 17.19 7.70 28.69
C LEU A 106 18.52 8.11 29.33
N SER A 107 19.14 7.21 30.09
CA SER A 107 20.54 7.33 30.50
C SER A 107 21.42 6.96 29.31
N TYR A 108 22.36 7.84 28.99
CA TYR A 108 23.45 7.62 28.02
C TYR A 108 24.41 6.53 28.49
#